data_AF-A0A956GJY2-F1
#
_entry.id   AF-A0A956GJY2-F1
#
_cell.length_a   1.000
_cell.length_b   1.000
_cell.length_c   1.000
_cell.angle_alpha   90.00
_cell.angle_beta   90.00
_cell.angle_gamma   90.00
#
_symmetry.space_group_name_H-M   'P 1'
#
loop_
_entity.id
_entity.type
_entity.pdbx_description
1 polymer ?
#
loop_
_entity_poly.entity_id
_entity_poly.type
_entity_poly.pdbx_seq_one_letter_code
_entity_poly.pdbx_strand_id
1 'polypeptide(L)'
;MRTPAPWLVVTTVAACGAPVRSPAPVATSLTNTVQHALPPHDDADALSRWRGLGLTGADHDQALAALAADRPTAVVMARALLRDGGFACPDVIVSSGCGEDYRELAPLDPAATFDNPCLRRVLAQWALDQLTPHQARGLDDVLVDLVAMEAPETELQAAAFAVVGDADDALRLRLLEVAAPELAEPQAGLLRADAARIHAALDLHLRGAIDLMTADPARYRAPLRQLVGDDDLDDAARIDVVTAIAELPGADLDAALRDVADHAASCELAERAAEILADRGDPSRLPARPASHDLAAHMRALCMLDGASLDDRDARLAAWIGRRGVAVADQDYDDGYDARVDADPATADLPFTEVGDDGARIEHDGRWLWVTRQVAPADANLDHLAAVAGDASCSAATGVCRNEDAGVELELAADGPSMVIVEVRQEVQEGGGCGC
;
A
#
# COMPACT_ATOMS: atom_id res chain seq x y z
N MET A 1 -5.36 24.06 35.48
CA MET A 1 -6.82 24.19 35.25
C MET A 1 -7.00 24.99 33.98
N ARG A 2 -7.18 24.31 32.85
CA ARG A 2 -7.35 24.93 31.53
C ARG A 2 -8.84 25.05 31.23
N THR A 3 -9.28 26.24 30.87
CA THR A 3 -10.64 26.54 30.38
C THR A 3 -10.84 25.96 28.97
N PRO A 4 -12.01 25.38 28.66
CA PRO A 4 -12.35 24.99 27.29
C PRO A 4 -12.91 26.19 26.51
N ALA A 5 -12.53 26.28 25.24
CA ALA A 5 -13.06 27.23 24.26
C ALA A 5 -14.50 26.85 23.82
N PRO A 6 -15.36 27.82 23.48
CA PRO A 6 -16.73 27.54 23.03
C PRO A 6 -16.77 27.12 21.57
N TRP A 7 -17.62 26.13 21.28
CA TRP A 7 -17.92 25.63 19.94
C TRP A 7 -18.92 26.57 19.25
N LEU A 8 -18.63 26.93 18.00
CA LEU A 8 -19.49 27.74 17.15
C LEU A 8 -20.56 26.83 16.51
N VAL A 9 -21.82 27.03 16.88
CA VAL A 9 -22.97 26.35 16.24
C VAL A 9 -23.47 27.24 15.11
N VAL A 10 -23.30 26.77 13.87
CA VAL A 10 -23.88 27.39 12.68
C VAL A 10 -25.24 26.76 12.42
N THR A 11 -26.31 27.44 12.79
CA THR A 11 -27.69 27.09 12.39
C THR A 11 -28.04 27.79 11.08
N THR A 12 -28.12 27.02 10.00
CA THR A 12 -28.76 27.43 8.74
C THR A 12 -30.28 27.35 8.88
N VAL A 13 -30.95 28.50 8.77
CA VAL A 13 -32.41 28.59 8.72
C VAL A 13 -32.84 28.40 7.27
N ALA A 14 -33.42 27.25 6.96
CA ALA A 14 -34.06 26.99 5.67
C ALA A 14 -35.42 27.70 5.60
N ALA A 15 -35.65 28.44 4.52
CA ALA A 15 -36.90 29.13 4.24
C ALA A 15 -38.01 28.13 3.87
N CYS A 16 -39.17 28.27 4.52
CA CYS A 16 -40.37 27.48 4.24
C CYS A 16 -40.92 27.79 2.83
N GLY A 17 -40.71 26.86 1.89
CA GLY A 17 -41.52 26.76 0.67
C GLY A 17 -42.87 26.09 0.97
N ALA A 18 -43.95 26.65 0.44
CA ALA A 18 -45.30 26.10 0.59
C ALA A 18 -45.42 24.69 -0.03
N PRO A 19 -46.22 23.78 0.56
CA PRO A 19 -46.39 22.43 0.04
C PRO A 19 -47.15 22.47 -1.30
N VAL A 20 -46.46 22.09 -2.38
CA VAL A 20 -47.12 21.70 -3.62
C VAL A 20 -47.90 20.42 -3.32
N ARG A 21 -49.23 20.46 -3.47
CA ARG A 21 -50.07 19.27 -3.34
C ARG A 21 -49.75 18.31 -4.49
N SER A 22 -48.89 17.34 -4.25
CA SER A 22 -48.75 16.18 -5.11
C SER A 22 -50.07 15.40 -5.16
N PRO A 23 -50.50 14.90 -6.33
CA PRO A 23 -51.65 14.02 -6.42
C PRO A 23 -51.42 12.79 -5.53
N ALA A 24 -52.46 12.33 -4.83
CA ALA A 24 -52.39 11.13 -4.01
C ALA A 24 -51.96 9.94 -4.90
N PRO A 25 -50.89 9.21 -4.53
CA PRO A 25 -50.35 8.15 -5.36
C PRO A 25 -51.30 6.95 -5.40
N VAL A 26 -51.20 6.18 -6.49
CA VAL A 26 -51.87 4.89 -6.78
C VAL A 26 -51.46 3.76 -5.81
N ALA A 27 -50.91 4.11 -4.64
CA ALA A 27 -50.32 3.23 -3.64
C ALA A 27 -51.26 2.11 -3.14
N THR A 28 -52.58 2.30 -3.19
CA THR A 28 -53.52 1.29 -2.71
C THR A 28 -53.63 0.06 -3.62
N SER A 29 -53.24 0.17 -4.90
CA SER A 29 -53.35 -0.94 -5.86
C SER A 29 -52.18 -1.93 -5.77
N LEU A 30 -50.97 -1.44 -5.47
CA LEU A 30 -49.76 -2.28 -5.38
C LEU A 30 -49.80 -3.19 -4.15
N THR A 31 -50.18 -2.66 -2.98
CA THR A 31 -50.23 -3.42 -1.73
C THR A 31 -51.23 -4.59 -1.80
N ASN A 32 -52.40 -4.38 -2.40
CA ASN A 32 -53.41 -5.44 -2.56
C ASN A 32 -52.97 -6.55 -3.53
N THR A 33 -52.15 -6.23 -4.53
CA THR A 33 -51.67 -7.20 -5.53
C THR A 33 -50.61 -8.13 -4.95
N VAL A 34 -49.76 -7.61 -4.06
CA VAL A 34 -48.69 -8.40 -3.44
C VAL A 34 -49.18 -9.32 -2.32
N GLN A 35 -50.10 -8.85 -1.47
CA GLN A 35 -50.49 -9.54 -0.23
C GLN A 35 -51.35 -10.81 -0.40
N HIS A 36 -51.87 -11.09 -1.59
CA HIS A 36 -52.80 -12.21 -1.81
C HIS A 36 -52.40 -13.16 -2.94
N ALA A 37 -51.26 -12.94 -3.60
CA ALA A 37 -50.80 -13.80 -4.68
C ALA A 37 -49.91 -14.92 -4.13
N LEU A 38 -50.18 -16.17 -4.55
CA LEU A 38 -49.34 -17.33 -4.26
C LEU A 38 -47.88 -17.08 -4.70
N PRO A 39 -46.88 -17.67 -4.02
CA PRO A 39 -45.49 -17.57 -4.46
C PRO A 39 -45.34 -18.06 -5.92
N PRO A 40 -44.50 -17.40 -6.73
CA PRO A 40 -44.23 -17.86 -8.09
C PRO A 40 -43.66 -19.29 -8.08
N HIS A 41 -44.00 -20.08 -9.09
CA HIS A 41 -43.64 -21.50 -9.16
C HIS A 41 -42.30 -21.76 -9.85
N ASP A 42 -41.85 -20.84 -10.71
CA ASP A 42 -40.57 -20.86 -11.39
C ASP A 42 -40.01 -19.44 -11.63
N ASP A 43 -38.82 -19.37 -12.23
CA ASP A 43 -38.14 -18.09 -12.50
C ASP A 43 -38.89 -17.24 -13.53
N ALA A 44 -39.57 -17.86 -14.51
CA ALA A 44 -40.31 -17.13 -15.54
C ALA A 44 -41.56 -16.45 -14.95
N ASP A 45 -42.29 -17.16 -14.09
CA ASP A 45 -43.42 -16.62 -13.32
C ASP A 45 -42.97 -15.48 -12.41
N ALA A 46 -41.84 -15.64 -11.73
CA ALA A 46 -41.27 -14.61 -10.87
C ALA A 46 -40.88 -13.34 -11.66
N LEU A 47 -40.25 -13.49 -12.84
CA LEU A 47 -39.90 -12.37 -13.72
C LEU A 47 -41.12 -11.72 -14.35
N SER A 48 -42.14 -12.49 -14.71
CA SER A 48 -43.43 -11.94 -15.16
C SER A 48 -44.09 -11.13 -14.04
N ARG A 49 -43.99 -11.59 -12.79
CA ARG A 49 -44.49 -10.86 -11.62
C ARG A 49 -43.72 -9.57 -11.39
N TRP A 50 -42.39 -9.57 -11.50
CA TRP A 50 -41.58 -8.35 -11.45
C TRP A 50 -42.04 -7.30 -12.46
N ARG A 51 -42.24 -7.68 -13.73
CA ARG A 51 -42.76 -6.78 -14.77
C ARG A 51 -44.19 -6.32 -14.47
N GLY A 52 -45.03 -7.20 -13.94
CA GLY A 52 -46.42 -6.92 -13.58
C GLY A 52 -46.57 -5.95 -12.39
N LEU A 53 -45.56 -5.82 -11.53
CA LEU A 53 -45.55 -4.80 -10.48
C LEU A 53 -45.46 -3.38 -11.03
N GLY A 54 -45.01 -3.20 -12.28
CA GLY A 54 -44.91 -1.87 -12.90
C GLY A 54 -43.98 -0.93 -12.14
N LEU A 55 -42.94 -1.47 -11.51
CA LEU A 55 -41.98 -0.70 -10.71
C LEU A 55 -41.32 0.38 -11.55
N THR A 56 -41.19 1.56 -10.95
CA THR A 56 -40.46 2.68 -11.51
C THR A 56 -39.34 3.13 -10.58
N GLY A 57 -38.38 3.89 -11.09
CA GLY A 57 -37.37 4.52 -10.25
C GLY A 57 -37.97 5.40 -9.15
N ALA A 58 -39.16 5.97 -9.35
CA ALA A 58 -39.83 6.82 -8.37
C ALA A 58 -40.48 6.07 -7.20
N ASP A 59 -40.86 4.80 -7.37
CA ASP A 59 -41.72 4.07 -6.42
C ASP A 59 -41.21 2.68 -6.02
N HIS A 60 -40.03 2.27 -6.51
CA HIS A 60 -39.45 0.96 -6.24
C HIS A 60 -39.33 0.66 -4.73
N ASP A 61 -38.85 1.59 -3.91
CA ASP A 61 -38.68 1.39 -2.46
C ASP A 61 -39.98 0.96 -1.75
N GLN A 62 -41.10 1.60 -2.10
CA GLN A 62 -42.40 1.28 -1.49
C GLN A 62 -42.81 -0.15 -1.84
N ALA A 63 -42.59 -0.57 -3.08
CA ALA A 63 -42.94 -1.90 -3.53
C ALA A 63 -42.00 -2.97 -2.97
N LEU A 64 -40.70 -2.68 -2.85
CA LEU A 64 -39.72 -3.55 -2.20
C LEU A 64 -40.07 -3.79 -0.73
N ALA A 65 -40.49 -2.74 -0.01
CA ALA A 65 -40.96 -2.87 1.37
C ALA A 65 -42.20 -3.76 1.49
N ALA A 66 -43.13 -3.66 0.53
CA ALA A 66 -44.32 -4.52 0.49
C ALA A 66 -43.96 -5.99 0.19
N LEU A 67 -43.00 -6.23 -0.72
CA LEU A 67 -42.50 -7.58 -1.03
C LEU A 67 -41.76 -8.20 0.15
N ALA A 68 -40.92 -7.44 0.84
CA ALA A 68 -40.13 -7.92 1.97
C ALA A 68 -41.00 -8.44 3.14
N ALA A 69 -42.24 -7.96 3.27
CA ALA A 69 -43.19 -8.45 4.26
C ALA A 69 -43.64 -9.90 4.03
N ASP A 70 -43.56 -10.41 2.80
CA ASP A 70 -43.83 -11.81 2.44
C ASP A 70 -42.52 -12.52 2.07
N ARG A 71 -41.81 -13.00 3.11
CA ARG A 71 -40.45 -13.53 2.96
C ARG A 71 -40.33 -14.69 1.95
N PRO A 72 -41.22 -15.71 1.91
CA PRO A 72 -41.18 -16.74 0.89
C PRO A 72 -41.23 -16.20 -0.54
N THR A 73 -42.15 -15.27 -0.82
CA THR A 73 -42.27 -14.65 -2.14
C THR A 73 -41.05 -13.80 -2.47
N ALA A 74 -40.56 -13.00 -1.51
CA ALA A 74 -39.37 -12.17 -1.68
C ALA A 74 -38.14 -13.00 -2.08
N VAL A 75 -37.92 -14.15 -1.43
CA VAL A 75 -36.78 -15.04 -1.73
C VAL A 75 -36.86 -15.60 -3.16
N VAL A 76 -38.04 -16.07 -3.61
CA VAL A 76 -38.20 -16.60 -4.98
C VAL A 76 -37.97 -15.49 -6.01
N MET A 77 -38.55 -14.30 -5.77
CA MET A 77 -38.40 -13.15 -6.66
C MET A 77 -36.95 -12.65 -6.72
N ALA A 78 -36.25 -12.60 -5.59
CA ALA A 78 -34.84 -12.22 -5.50
C ALA A 78 -33.94 -13.16 -6.31
N ARG A 79 -34.10 -14.48 -6.16
CA ARG A 79 -33.30 -15.47 -6.91
C ARG A 79 -33.54 -15.39 -8.41
N ALA A 80 -34.79 -15.27 -8.83
CA ALA A 80 -35.15 -15.14 -10.24
C ALA A 80 -34.56 -13.87 -10.87
N LEU A 81 -34.59 -12.74 -10.14
CA LEU A 81 -33.96 -11.49 -10.58
C LEU A 81 -32.45 -11.67 -10.76
N LEU A 82 -31.76 -12.22 -9.76
CA LEU A 82 -30.31 -12.42 -9.78
C LEU A 82 -29.89 -13.28 -10.98
N ARG A 83 -30.61 -14.37 -11.27
CA ARG A 83 -30.33 -15.23 -12.44
C ARG A 83 -30.60 -14.58 -13.79
N ASP A 84 -31.59 -13.70 -13.88
CA ASP A 84 -31.94 -13.02 -15.13
C ASP A 84 -30.89 -11.95 -15.52
N GLY A 85 -30.12 -11.44 -14.55
CA GLY A 85 -28.97 -10.58 -14.82
C GLY A 85 -29.33 -9.15 -15.25
N GLY A 86 -28.49 -8.55 -16.09
CA GLY A 86 -28.75 -7.21 -16.67
C GLY A 86 -28.57 -6.05 -15.69
N PHE A 87 -27.55 -6.11 -14.84
CA PHE A 87 -27.28 -5.13 -13.78
C PHE A 87 -26.29 -4.03 -14.17
N ALA A 88 -25.63 -4.14 -15.33
CA ALA A 88 -24.65 -3.16 -15.80
C ALA A 88 -25.34 -1.83 -16.13
N CYS A 89 -25.34 -0.91 -15.16
CA CYS A 89 -25.92 0.42 -15.30
C CYS A 89 -24.99 1.30 -16.15
N PRO A 90 -25.42 1.76 -17.34
CA PRO A 90 -24.59 2.62 -18.19
C PRO A 90 -24.52 4.06 -17.70
N ASP A 91 -25.42 4.46 -16.79
CA ASP A 91 -25.54 5.83 -16.33
C ASP A 91 -24.52 6.11 -15.22
N VAL A 92 -23.28 6.34 -15.63
CA VAL A 92 -22.15 6.69 -14.76
C VAL A 92 -21.78 8.16 -14.96
N ILE A 93 -21.60 8.90 -13.88
CA ILE A 93 -21.10 10.28 -13.87
C ILE A 93 -19.68 10.32 -13.31
N VAL A 94 -18.93 11.34 -13.73
CA VAL A 94 -17.61 11.64 -13.16
C VAL A 94 -17.79 12.75 -12.16
N SER A 95 -17.33 12.51 -10.94
CA SER A 95 -17.36 13.45 -9.83
C SER A 95 -15.94 13.75 -9.39
N SER A 96 -15.67 15.02 -9.10
CA SER A 96 -14.33 15.49 -8.68
C SER A 96 -14.36 15.78 -7.19
N GLY A 97 -13.47 15.16 -6.42
CA GLY A 97 -13.35 15.34 -4.98
C GLY A 97 -11.89 15.22 -4.54
N CYS A 98 -11.45 16.12 -3.65
CA CYS A 98 -10.10 16.07 -3.06
C CYS A 98 -8.92 16.05 -4.07
N GLY A 99 -9.13 16.56 -5.29
CA GLY A 99 -8.08 16.62 -6.32
C GLY A 99 -8.05 15.43 -7.28
N GLU A 100 -8.96 14.46 -7.13
CA GLU A 100 -9.08 13.30 -8.01
C GLU A 100 -10.49 13.18 -8.59
N ASP A 101 -10.56 12.69 -9.82
CA ASP A 101 -11.81 12.35 -10.49
C ASP A 101 -12.15 10.89 -10.22
N TYR A 102 -13.36 10.62 -9.74
CA TYR A 102 -13.87 9.28 -9.52
C TYR A 102 -15.21 9.09 -10.25
N ARG A 103 -15.52 7.82 -10.55
CA ARG A 103 -16.79 7.44 -11.19
C ARG A 103 -17.81 7.14 -10.10
N GLU A 104 -19.05 7.59 -10.29
CA GLU A 104 -20.18 7.23 -9.46
C GLU A 104 -21.43 7.02 -10.32
N LEU A 105 -22.43 6.33 -9.79
CA LEU A 105 -23.68 6.12 -10.51
C LEU A 105 -24.49 7.40 -10.55
N ALA A 106 -25.07 7.69 -11.71
CA ALA A 106 -26.06 8.75 -11.82
C ALA A 106 -27.27 8.44 -10.93
N PRO A 107 -27.98 9.48 -10.43
CA PRO A 107 -29.27 9.28 -9.79
C PRO A 107 -30.22 8.50 -10.69
N LEU A 108 -30.92 7.51 -10.11
CA LEU A 108 -31.86 6.68 -10.85
C LEU A 108 -32.96 7.53 -11.49
N ASP A 109 -33.19 7.35 -12.80
CA ASP A 109 -34.29 8.01 -13.50
C ASP A 109 -35.64 7.61 -12.86
N PRO A 110 -36.46 8.57 -12.36
CA PRO A 110 -37.77 8.29 -11.80
C PRO A 110 -38.69 7.49 -12.73
N ALA A 111 -38.52 7.59 -14.06
CA ALA A 111 -39.28 6.87 -15.07
C ALA A 111 -38.64 5.53 -15.50
N ALA A 112 -37.47 5.17 -14.96
CA ALA A 112 -36.83 3.89 -15.23
C ALA A 112 -37.80 2.75 -14.87
N THR A 113 -38.03 1.81 -15.78
CA THR A 113 -38.91 0.65 -15.57
C THR A 113 -38.08 -0.58 -15.22
N PHE A 114 -38.72 -1.71 -14.89
CA PHE A 114 -38.02 -2.97 -14.56
C PHE A 114 -36.99 -3.42 -15.61
N ASP A 115 -37.17 -3.10 -16.89
CA ASP A 115 -36.23 -3.49 -17.94
C ASP A 115 -35.03 -2.50 -18.07
N ASN A 116 -35.00 -1.42 -17.29
CA ASN A 116 -33.85 -0.51 -17.20
C ASN A 116 -32.74 -1.13 -16.31
N PRO A 117 -31.49 -1.23 -16.79
CA PRO A 117 -30.41 -1.90 -16.06
C PRO A 117 -30.02 -1.20 -14.74
N CYS A 118 -30.15 0.13 -14.65
CA CYS A 118 -29.86 0.87 -13.43
C CYS A 118 -30.89 0.61 -12.33
N LEU A 119 -32.18 0.50 -12.67
CA LEU A 119 -33.18 0.03 -11.69
C LEU A 119 -32.89 -1.42 -11.29
N ARG A 120 -32.59 -2.30 -12.26
CA ARG A 120 -32.27 -3.71 -11.96
C ARG A 120 -31.06 -3.86 -11.04
N ARG A 121 -30.04 -3.01 -11.18
CA ARG A 121 -28.89 -2.94 -10.26
C ARG A 121 -29.33 -2.68 -8.81
N VAL A 122 -30.17 -1.67 -8.59
CA VAL A 122 -30.72 -1.35 -7.26
C VAL A 122 -31.54 -2.53 -6.73
N LEU A 123 -32.37 -3.15 -7.58
CA LEU A 123 -33.15 -4.32 -7.21
C LEU A 123 -32.25 -5.54 -6.90
N ALA A 124 -31.08 -5.68 -7.54
CA ALA A 124 -30.13 -6.74 -7.27
C ALA A 124 -29.50 -6.60 -5.88
N GLN A 125 -29.14 -5.38 -5.46
CA GLN A 125 -28.66 -5.10 -4.12
C GLN A 125 -29.72 -5.49 -3.06
N TRP A 126 -30.98 -5.08 -3.25
CA TRP A 126 -32.08 -5.53 -2.40
C TRP A 126 -32.24 -7.06 -2.42
N ALA A 127 -32.11 -7.69 -3.58
CA ALA A 127 -32.26 -9.13 -3.73
C ALA A 127 -31.21 -9.90 -2.94
N LEU A 128 -29.96 -9.44 -2.93
CA LEU A 128 -28.89 -10.02 -2.10
C LEU A 128 -29.22 -9.93 -0.60
N ASP A 129 -29.75 -8.79 -0.14
CA ASP A 129 -30.23 -8.62 1.24
C ASP A 129 -31.41 -9.56 1.58
N GLN A 130 -32.13 -10.04 0.56
CA GLN A 130 -33.22 -11.00 0.76
C GLN A 130 -32.76 -12.45 0.88
N LEU A 131 -31.46 -12.74 0.75
CA LEU A 131 -30.95 -14.10 0.77
C LEU A 131 -30.12 -14.37 2.02
N THR A 132 -30.34 -15.55 2.58
CA THR A 132 -29.37 -16.19 3.48
C THR A 132 -28.35 -16.97 2.65
N PRO A 133 -27.17 -17.32 3.20
CA PRO A 133 -26.19 -18.15 2.50
C PRO A 133 -26.76 -19.45 1.93
N HIS A 134 -27.67 -20.11 2.66
CA HIS A 134 -28.33 -21.32 2.17
C HIS A 134 -29.21 -21.05 0.94
N GLN A 135 -29.89 -19.89 0.90
CA GLN A 135 -30.79 -19.52 -0.18
C GLN A 135 -30.03 -19.04 -1.43
N ALA A 136 -28.81 -18.54 -1.28
CA ALA A 136 -27.93 -18.15 -2.37
C ALA A 136 -27.29 -19.34 -3.12
N ARG A 137 -27.42 -20.58 -2.62
CA ARG A 137 -26.89 -21.77 -3.31
C ARG A 137 -27.37 -21.87 -4.76
N GLY A 138 -26.43 -22.11 -5.67
CA GLY A 138 -26.70 -22.18 -7.11
C GLY A 138 -26.87 -20.81 -7.76
N LEU A 139 -26.34 -19.76 -7.13
CA LEU A 139 -26.11 -18.44 -7.73
C LEU A 139 -24.62 -18.14 -7.86
N ASP A 140 -23.76 -19.14 -7.70
CA ASP A 140 -22.31 -19.01 -7.62
C ASP A 140 -21.74 -18.19 -8.79
N ASP A 141 -22.11 -18.54 -10.03
CA ASP A 141 -21.64 -17.83 -11.23
C ASP A 141 -22.20 -16.40 -11.30
N VAL A 142 -23.44 -16.18 -10.84
CA VAL A 142 -24.03 -14.83 -10.77
C VAL A 142 -23.27 -13.96 -9.77
N LEU A 143 -22.90 -14.51 -8.61
CA LEU A 143 -22.15 -13.78 -7.60
C LEU A 143 -20.74 -13.43 -8.11
N VAL A 144 -20.10 -14.34 -8.84
CA VAL A 144 -18.82 -14.08 -9.52
C VAL A 144 -18.97 -12.94 -10.53
N ASP A 145 -19.98 -13.01 -11.40
CA ASP A 145 -20.24 -11.96 -12.40
C ASP A 145 -20.52 -10.59 -11.76
N LEU A 146 -21.23 -10.57 -10.62
CA LEU A 146 -21.49 -9.36 -9.84
C LEU A 146 -20.22 -8.75 -9.23
N VAL A 147 -19.34 -9.59 -8.68
CA VAL A 147 -18.06 -9.12 -8.11
C VAL A 147 -17.11 -8.63 -9.21
N ALA A 148 -17.14 -9.26 -10.39
CA ALA A 148 -16.30 -8.92 -11.54
C ALA A 148 -16.72 -7.63 -12.28
N MET A 149 -17.84 -7.00 -11.90
CA MET A 149 -18.28 -5.75 -12.55
C MET A 149 -17.26 -4.63 -12.33
N GLU A 150 -17.08 -3.74 -13.32
CA GLU A 150 -16.17 -2.60 -13.20
C GLU A 150 -16.70 -1.55 -12.21
N ALA A 151 -15.81 -0.66 -11.74
CA ALA A 151 -16.20 0.51 -10.96
C ALA A 151 -17.28 1.33 -11.70
N PRO A 152 -18.31 1.86 -11.00
CA PRO A 152 -18.36 2.12 -9.56
C PRO A 152 -19.21 1.11 -8.73
N GLU A 153 -19.17 -0.18 -9.06
CA GLU A 153 -20.08 -1.19 -8.48
C GLU A 153 -19.75 -1.67 -7.05
N THR A 154 -18.94 -0.93 -6.29
CA THR A 154 -18.38 -1.36 -4.98
C THR A 154 -19.44 -1.86 -3.99
N GLU A 155 -20.59 -1.20 -3.89
CA GLU A 155 -21.67 -1.62 -2.97
C GLU A 155 -22.30 -2.97 -3.35
N LEU A 156 -22.50 -3.19 -4.66
CA LEU A 156 -23.11 -4.42 -5.16
C LEU A 156 -22.14 -5.59 -5.04
N GLN A 157 -20.87 -5.37 -5.33
CA GLN A 157 -19.80 -6.35 -5.13
C GLN A 157 -19.69 -6.73 -3.64
N ALA A 158 -19.72 -5.75 -2.73
CA ALA A 158 -19.68 -6.00 -1.29
C ALA A 158 -20.90 -6.79 -0.80
N ALA A 159 -22.11 -6.49 -1.29
CA ALA A 159 -23.32 -7.25 -0.99
C ALA A 159 -23.22 -8.70 -1.50
N ALA A 160 -22.58 -8.92 -2.65
CA ALA A 160 -22.34 -10.27 -3.18
C ALA A 160 -21.38 -11.07 -2.30
N PHE A 161 -20.34 -10.46 -1.72
CA PHE A 161 -19.53 -11.13 -0.69
C PHE A 161 -20.31 -11.40 0.60
N ALA A 162 -21.16 -10.48 1.04
CA ALA A 162 -21.90 -10.59 2.29
C ALA A 162 -22.90 -11.76 2.31
N VAL A 163 -23.45 -12.14 1.16
CA VAL A 163 -24.36 -13.29 1.06
C VAL A 163 -23.62 -14.64 1.11
N VAL A 164 -22.31 -14.66 0.83
CA VAL A 164 -21.49 -15.88 0.94
C VAL A 164 -21.26 -16.21 2.40
N GLY A 165 -21.89 -17.31 2.85
CA GLY A 165 -21.75 -17.76 4.23
C GLY A 165 -20.32 -18.10 4.58
N ASP A 166 -19.95 -17.87 5.83
CA ASP A 166 -18.59 -18.03 6.34
C ASP A 166 -17.98 -19.45 6.20
N ALA A 167 -18.75 -20.45 5.76
CA ALA A 167 -18.28 -21.82 5.60
C ALA A 167 -18.02 -22.21 4.14
N ASP A 168 -18.27 -21.31 3.19
CA ASP A 168 -18.12 -21.57 1.76
C ASP A 168 -16.86 -20.89 1.21
N ASP A 169 -15.70 -21.36 1.68
CA ASP A 169 -14.41 -20.83 1.23
C ASP A 169 -14.17 -21.07 -0.27
N ALA A 170 -14.76 -22.12 -0.85
CA ALA A 170 -14.62 -22.41 -2.27
C ALA A 170 -15.26 -21.32 -3.13
N LEU A 171 -16.50 -20.91 -2.82
CA LEU A 171 -17.13 -19.79 -3.50
C LEU A 171 -16.43 -18.47 -3.17
N ARG A 172 -16.08 -18.22 -1.90
CA ARG A 172 -15.37 -17.00 -1.49
C ARG A 172 -14.07 -16.82 -2.26
N LEU A 173 -13.28 -17.88 -2.45
CA LEU A 173 -12.04 -17.84 -3.22
C LEU A 173 -12.28 -17.47 -4.68
N ARG A 174 -13.30 -18.05 -5.33
CA ARG A 174 -13.70 -17.66 -6.69
C ARG A 174 -14.09 -16.20 -6.81
N LEU A 175 -14.72 -15.62 -5.77
CA LEU A 175 -15.02 -14.19 -5.74
C LEU A 175 -13.74 -13.35 -5.57
N LEU A 176 -12.81 -13.76 -4.71
CA LEU A 176 -11.53 -13.09 -4.51
C LEU A 176 -10.71 -13.02 -5.81
N GLU A 177 -10.73 -14.08 -6.62
CA GLU A 177 -10.00 -14.16 -7.90
C GLU A 177 -10.41 -13.09 -8.93
N VAL A 178 -11.63 -12.55 -8.83
CA VAL A 178 -12.17 -11.55 -9.77
C VAL A 178 -12.42 -10.19 -9.12
N ALA A 179 -12.23 -10.07 -7.80
CA ALA A 179 -12.47 -8.85 -7.06
C ALA A 179 -11.34 -7.83 -7.28
N ALA A 180 -11.67 -6.55 -7.18
CA ALA A 180 -10.67 -5.50 -7.06
C ALA A 180 -9.87 -5.67 -5.74
N PRO A 181 -8.57 -5.34 -5.70
CA PRO A 181 -7.72 -5.55 -4.53
C PRO A 181 -8.30 -4.99 -3.23
N GLU A 182 -8.89 -3.80 -3.28
CA GLU A 182 -9.45 -3.10 -2.11
C GLU A 182 -10.64 -3.85 -1.49
N LEU A 183 -11.36 -4.61 -2.30
CA LEU A 183 -12.46 -5.47 -1.84
C LEU A 183 -11.96 -6.86 -1.46
N ALA A 184 -10.97 -7.41 -2.17
CA ALA A 184 -10.42 -8.73 -1.94
C ALA A 184 -9.72 -8.85 -0.57
N GLU A 185 -8.89 -7.87 -0.22
CA GLU A 185 -8.06 -7.87 0.99
C GLU A 185 -8.83 -8.14 2.31
N PRO A 186 -9.86 -7.36 2.67
CA PRO A 186 -10.59 -7.61 3.92
C PRO A 186 -11.35 -8.95 3.89
N GLN A 187 -11.70 -9.46 2.70
CA GLN A 187 -12.43 -10.72 2.56
C GLN A 187 -11.52 -11.94 2.66
N ALA A 188 -10.24 -11.82 2.30
CA ALA A 188 -9.23 -12.87 2.46
C ALA A 188 -9.01 -13.25 3.94
N GLY A 189 -9.07 -12.26 4.83
CA GLY A 189 -9.01 -12.45 6.29
C GLY A 189 -10.17 -13.25 6.90
N LEU A 190 -11.21 -13.57 6.12
CA LEU A 190 -12.37 -14.35 6.55
C LEU A 190 -12.31 -15.82 6.14
N LEU A 191 -11.30 -16.23 5.36
CA LEU A 191 -11.13 -17.61 4.92
C LEU A 191 -10.88 -18.56 6.11
N ARG A 192 -11.54 -19.72 6.12
CA ARG A 192 -11.44 -20.68 7.24
C ARG A 192 -10.59 -21.91 6.94
N ALA A 193 -10.66 -22.42 5.72
CA ALA A 193 -9.94 -23.59 5.26
C ALA A 193 -8.49 -23.25 4.91
N ASP A 194 -7.56 -24.03 5.42
CA ASP A 194 -6.12 -23.85 5.17
C ASP A 194 -5.80 -23.82 3.68
N ALA A 195 -6.41 -24.71 2.88
CA ALA A 195 -6.18 -24.75 1.44
C ALA A 195 -6.59 -23.43 0.75
N ALA A 196 -7.68 -22.81 1.19
CA ALA A 196 -8.15 -21.55 0.63
C ALA A 196 -7.25 -20.37 1.06
N ARG A 197 -6.78 -20.35 2.32
CA ARG A 197 -5.80 -19.36 2.80
C ARG A 197 -4.49 -19.45 2.03
N ILE A 198 -4.00 -20.67 1.82
CA ILE A 198 -2.76 -20.93 1.08
C ILE A 198 -2.89 -20.45 -0.37
N HIS A 199 -4.00 -20.76 -1.06
CA HIS A 199 -4.25 -20.25 -2.42
C HIS A 199 -4.34 -18.73 -2.44
N ALA A 200 -5.12 -18.11 -1.55
CA ALA A 200 -5.23 -16.66 -1.49
C ALA A 200 -3.90 -15.96 -1.19
N ALA A 201 -3.03 -16.58 -0.39
CA ALA A 201 -1.71 -16.03 -0.08
C ALA A 201 -0.70 -16.23 -1.21
N LEU A 202 -0.60 -17.44 -1.77
CA LEU A 202 0.43 -17.80 -2.76
C LEU A 202 0.07 -17.45 -4.21
N ASP A 203 -1.22 -17.50 -4.57
CA ASP A 203 -1.65 -17.32 -5.96
C ASP A 203 -2.29 -15.94 -6.18
N LEU A 204 -2.87 -15.34 -5.14
CA LEU A 204 -3.51 -14.02 -5.19
C LEU A 204 -2.77 -12.93 -4.42
N HIS A 205 -1.70 -13.29 -3.70
CA HIS A 205 -0.86 -12.36 -2.93
C HIS A 205 -1.64 -11.50 -1.92
N LEU A 206 -2.76 -12.01 -1.40
CA LEU A 206 -3.64 -11.24 -0.51
C LEU A 206 -3.10 -11.22 0.92
N ARG A 207 -2.77 -10.02 1.41
CA ARG A 207 -2.18 -9.82 2.76
C ARG A 207 -3.09 -10.34 3.86
N GLY A 208 -4.40 -10.16 3.75
CA GLY A 208 -5.35 -10.69 4.72
C GLY A 208 -5.26 -12.22 4.92
N ALA A 209 -4.87 -12.98 3.89
CA ALA A 209 -4.64 -14.42 4.01
C ALA A 209 -3.26 -14.74 4.64
N ILE A 210 -2.25 -13.93 4.32
CA ILE A 210 -0.91 -14.03 4.90
C ILE A 210 -0.98 -13.81 6.42
N ASP A 211 -1.73 -12.81 6.89
CA ASP A 211 -1.92 -12.51 8.32
C ASP A 211 -2.52 -13.71 9.09
N LEU A 212 -3.45 -14.45 8.47
CA LEU A 212 -4.02 -15.66 9.06
C LEU A 212 -3.00 -16.79 9.19
N MET A 213 -2.02 -16.84 8.27
CA MET A 213 -0.97 -17.85 8.26
C MET A 213 0.15 -17.51 9.24
N THR A 214 0.56 -16.24 9.33
CA THR A 214 1.58 -15.76 10.26
C THR A 214 1.13 -15.86 11.72
N ALA A 215 -0.18 -15.90 11.98
CA ALA A 215 -0.74 -16.14 13.32
C ALA A 215 -0.51 -17.58 13.86
N ASP A 216 -0.27 -18.57 12.99
CA ASP A 216 0.08 -19.95 13.37
C ASP A 216 1.21 -20.47 12.46
N PRO A 217 2.42 -19.90 12.58
CA PRO A 217 3.46 -20.10 11.58
C PRO A 217 3.98 -21.54 11.58
N ALA A 218 3.84 -22.27 12.69
CA ALA A 218 4.19 -23.68 12.78
C ALA A 218 3.30 -24.56 11.87
N ARG A 219 1.99 -24.26 11.82
CA ARG A 219 1.04 -24.96 10.94
C ARG A 219 1.28 -24.64 9.48
N TYR A 220 1.64 -23.40 9.16
CA TYR A 220 1.84 -22.91 7.80
C TYR A 220 3.30 -22.83 7.37
N ARG A 221 4.20 -23.59 8.01
CA ARG A 221 5.64 -23.55 7.77
C ARG A 221 6.02 -23.61 6.29
N ALA A 222 5.50 -24.60 5.57
CA ALA A 222 5.89 -24.83 4.17
C ALA A 222 5.40 -23.71 3.22
N PRO A 223 4.12 -23.27 3.28
CA PRO A 223 3.65 -22.09 2.56
C PRO A 223 4.39 -20.79 2.94
N LEU A 224 4.62 -20.52 4.23
CA LEU A 224 5.35 -19.31 4.65
C LEU A 224 6.77 -19.29 4.11
N ARG A 225 7.46 -20.44 4.09
CA ARG A 225 8.78 -20.55 3.46
C ARG A 225 8.75 -20.19 1.97
N GLN A 226 7.66 -20.48 1.25
CA GLN A 226 7.52 -20.10 -0.14
C GLN A 226 7.35 -18.58 -0.28
N LEU A 227 6.51 -17.97 0.56
CA LEU A 227 6.28 -16.51 0.58
C LEU A 227 7.53 -15.68 0.91
N VAL A 228 8.47 -16.23 1.67
CA VAL A 228 9.75 -15.54 1.98
C VAL A 228 10.50 -15.10 0.70
N GLY A 229 10.52 -15.97 -0.31
CA GLY A 229 11.19 -15.73 -1.59
C GLY A 229 10.26 -15.22 -2.70
N ASP A 230 9.05 -14.79 -2.34
CA ASP A 230 8.05 -14.35 -3.31
C ASP A 230 8.23 -12.85 -3.59
N ASP A 231 8.73 -12.52 -4.76
CA ASP A 231 9.00 -11.14 -5.18
C ASP A 231 7.74 -10.41 -5.70
N ASP A 232 6.61 -11.11 -5.84
CA ASP A 232 5.32 -10.48 -6.19
C ASP A 232 4.64 -9.86 -4.96
N LEU A 233 5.09 -10.21 -3.74
CA LEU A 233 4.67 -9.55 -2.50
C LEU A 233 5.36 -8.21 -2.30
N ASP A 234 4.63 -7.25 -1.70
CA ASP A 234 5.24 -6.03 -1.19
C ASP A 234 6.21 -6.31 -0.01
N ASP A 235 7.18 -5.41 0.18
CA ASP A 235 8.23 -5.56 1.19
C ASP A 235 7.65 -5.70 2.60
N ALA A 236 6.54 -5.01 2.92
CA ALA A 236 5.93 -5.06 4.23
C ALA A 236 5.35 -6.46 4.52
N ALA A 237 4.67 -7.07 3.55
CA ALA A 237 4.16 -8.43 3.66
C ALA A 237 5.31 -9.45 3.78
N ARG A 238 6.40 -9.27 3.04
CA ARG A 238 7.58 -10.15 3.16
C ARG A 238 8.28 -10.01 4.51
N ILE A 239 8.38 -8.80 5.05
CA ILE A 239 8.91 -8.51 6.40
C ILE A 239 8.07 -9.22 7.47
N ASP A 240 6.74 -9.17 7.35
CA ASP A 240 5.82 -9.88 8.25
C ASP A 240 6.04 -11.40 8.18
N VAL A 241 6.21 -11.96 6.98
CA VAL A 241 6.48 -13.39 6.78
C VAL A 241 7.82 -13.81 7.38
N VAL A 242 8.93 -13.10 7.09
CA VAL A 242 10.25 -13.45 7.66
C VAL A 242 10.23 -13.35 9.19
N THR A 243 9.55 -12.33 9.73
CA THR A 243 9.38 -12.16 11.17
C THR A 243 8.56 -13.30 11.77
N ALA A 244 7.48 -13.72 11.13
CA ALA A 244 6.64 -14.82 11.61
C ALA A 244 7.39 -16.16 11.67
N ILE A 245 8.32 -16.40 10.75
CA ILE A 245 9.13 -17.62 10.77
C ILE A 245 10.33 -17.55 11.71
N ALA A 246 10.67 -16.39 12.31
CA ALA A 246 11.90 -16.15 13.07
C ALA A 246 12.14 -17.14 14.22
N GLU A 247 11.09 -17.56 14.91
CA GLU A 247 11.16 -18.51 16.03
C GLU A 247 11.09 -19.99 15.60
N LEU A 248 10.81 -20.27 14.34
CA LEU A 248 10.67 -21.65 13.86
C LEU A 248 12.04 -22.25 13.51
N PRO A 249 12.46 -23.35 14.16
CA PRO A 249 13.75 -23.97 13.86
C PRO A 249 13.70 -24.71 12.52
N GLY A 250 14.82 -24.76 11.81
CA GLY A 250 15.10 -25.78 10.78
C GLY A 250 15.82 -25.25 9.54
N ALA A 251 16.67 -26.11 8.98
CA ALA A 251 17.63 -25.75 7.93
C ALA A 251 16.99 -25.26 6.63
N ASP A 252 15.76 -25.67 6.33
CA ASP A 252 14.98 -25.19 5.19
C ASP A 252 14.57 -23.72 5.33
N LEU A 253 14.22 -23.28 6.54
CA LEU A 253 13.91 -21.87 6.82
C LEU A 253 15.20 -21.04 6.86
N ASP A 254 16.28 -21.57 7.46
CA ASP A 254 17.58 -20.89 7.45
C ASP A 254 18.10 -20.70 6.03
N ALA A 255 17.86 -21.67 5.13
CA ALA A 255 18.22 -21.54 3.72
C ALA A 255 17.40 -20.43 3.02
N ALA A 256 16.09 -20.36 3.28
CA ALA A 256 15.24 -19.30 2.72
C ALA A 256 15.64 -17.90 3.24
N LEU A 257 15.93 -17.77 4.55
CA LEU A 257 16.40 -16.52 5.13
C LEU A 257 17.76 -16.09 4.56
N ARG A 258 18.68 -17.04 4.33
CA ARG A 258 19.97 -16.72 3.68
C ARG A 258 19.77 -16.22 2.26
N ASP A 259 18.85 -16.81 1.52
CA ASP A 259 18.54 -16.37 0.16
C ASP A 259 17.99 -14.93 0.15
N VAL A 260 17.09 -14.59 1.07
CA VAL A 260 16.58 -13.22 1.22
C VAL A 260 17.68 -12.24 1.64
N ALA A 261 18.49 -12.58 2.64
CA ALA A 261 19.60 -11.73 3.06
C ALA A 261 20.57 -11.43 1.91
N ASP A 262 20.80 -12.40 1.02
CA ASP A 262 21.75 -12.30 -0.08
C ASP A 262 21.21 -11.59 -1.32
N HIS A 263 19.93 -11.79 -1.62
CA HIS A 263 19.38 -11.48 -2.93
C HIS A 263 18.16 -10.55 -2.92
N ALA A 264 17.55 -10.27 -1.76
CA ALA A 264 16.42 -9.34 -1.71
C ALA A 264 16.83 -7.95 -2.25
N ALA A 265 15.96 -7.36 -3.07
CA ALA A 265 16.14 -6.02 -3.60
C ALA A 265 15.99 -4.96 -2.50
N SER A 266 15.05 -5.19 -1.57
CA SER A 266 14.84 -4.36 -0.40
C SER A 266 15.91 -4.61 0.66
N CYS A 267 16.65 -3.55 1.01
CA CYS A 267 17.70 -3.64 2.02
C CYS A 267 17.15 -3.84 3.43
N GLU A 268 15.98 -3.28 3.74
CA GLU A 268 15.29 -3.50 5.01
C GLU A 268 14.91 -4.98 5.16
N LEU A 269 14.35 -5.59 4.11
CA LEU A 269 14.03 -7.03 4.13
C LEU A 269 15.28 -7.90 4.24
N ALA A 270 16.35 -7.57 3.50
CA ALA A 270 17.62 -8.28 3.56
C ALA A 270 18.24 -8.21 4.96
N GLU A 271 18.26 -7.01 5.56
CA GLU A 271 18.76 -6.78 6.91
C GLU A 271 17.93 -7.57 7.93
N ARG A 272 16.60 -7.50 7.84
CA ARG A 272 15.71 -8.22 8.74
C ARG A 272 15.96 -9.73 8.72
N ALA A 273 16.17 -10.30 7.54
CA ALA A 273 16.53 -11.72 7.41
C ALA A 273 17.91 -12.03 8.01
N ALA A 274 18.90 -11.14 7.84
CA ALA A 274 20.23 -11.27 8.42
C ALA A 274 20.22 -11.22 9.96
N GLU A 275 19.43 -10.34 10.57
CA GLU A 275 19.23 -10.27 12.02
C GLU A 275 18.66 -11.59 12.55
N ILE A 276 17.61 -12.11 11.92
CA ILE A 276 17.00 -13.39 12.34
C ILE A 276 18.01 -14.54 12.25
N LEU A 277 18.86 -14.57 11.21
CA LEU A 277 19.94 -15.55 11.10
C LEU A 277 20.97 -15.39 12.23
N ALA A 278 21.34 -14.15 12.58
CA ALA A 278 22.26 -13.86 13.66
C ALA A 278 21.72 -14.34 15.02
N ASP A 279 20.43 -14.10 15.29
CA ASP A 279 19.73 -14.59 16.49
C ASP A 279 19.71 -16.11 16.57
N ARG A 280 19.71 -16.79 15.41
CA ARG A 280 19.84 -18.24 15.29
C ARG A 280 21.29 -18.75 15.36
N GLY A 281 22.26 -17.85 15.56
CA GLY A 281 23.67 -18.17 15.70
C GLY A 281 24.49 -18.12 14.41
N ASP A 282 23.94 -17.54 13.33
CA ASP A 282 24.62 -17.33 12.04
C ASP A 282 24.74 -15.82 11.73
N PRO A 283 25.69 -15.10 12.36
CA PRO A 283 25.88 -13.66 12.12
C PRO A 283 26.61 -13.36 10.81
N SER A 284 26.89 -14.36 9.95
CA SER A 284 27.72 -14.20 8.76
C SER A 284 27.11 -13.30 7.68
N ARG A 285 25.81 -13.01 7.78
CA ARG A 285 25.06 -12.16 6.86
C ARG A 285 24.74 -10.77 7.39
N LEU A 286 25.07 -10.48 8.64
CA LEU A 286 24.98 -9.12 9.15
C LEU A 286 25.87 -8.19 8.31
N PRO A 287 25.43 -6.96 8.02
CA PRO A 287 26.19 -6.02 7.23
C PRO A 287 27.52 -5.73 7.92
N ALA A 288 28.58 -6.12 7.24
CA ALA A 288 29.95 -5.86 7.63
C ALA A 288 30.67 -5.21 6.45
N ARG A 289 31.71 -4.45 6.77
CA ARG A 289 32.56 -3.85 5.74
C ARG A 289 33.14 -4.95 4.84
N PRO A 290 32.86 -4.94 3.52
CA PRO A 290 33.42 -5.92 2.61
C PRO A 290 34.95 -5.85 2.58
N ALA A 291 35.60 -7.02 2.50
CA ALA A 291 37.05 -7.09 2.30
C ALA A 291 37.46 -6.82 0.84
N SER A 292 36.52 -6.99 -0.10
CA SER A 292 36.70 -6.72 -1.53
C SER A 292 36.51 -5.23 -1.84
N HIS A 293 37.18 -4.72 -2.86
CA HIS A 293 36.93 -3.39 -3.43
C HIS A 293 35.67 -3.31 -4.32
N ASP A 294 34.77 -4.29 -4.20
CA ASP A 294 33.50 -4.29 -4.93
C ASP A 294 32.57 -3.23 -4.34
N LEU A 295 32.29 -2.21 -5.14
CA LEU A 295 31.40 -1.11 -4.80
C LEU A 295 29.97 -1.59 -4.54
N ALA A 296 29.47 -2.55 -5.34
CA ALA A 296 28.11 -3.05 -5.16
C ALA A 296 27.94 -3.74 -3.80
N ALA A 297 28.96 -4.51 -3.37
CA ALA A 297 28.98 -5.12 -2.05
C ALA A 297 29.02 -4.08 -0.91
N HIS A 298 29.78 -2.99 -1.07
CA HIS A 298 29.79 -1.90 -0.08
C HIS A 298 28.42 -1.22 -0.01
N MET A 299 27.81 -0.96 -1.17
CA MET A 299 26.51 -0.30 -1.23
C MET A 299 25.41 -1.12 -0.60
N ARG A 300 25.36 -2.42 -0.91
CA ARG A 300 24.38 -3.33 -0.31
C ARG A 300 24.52 -3.33 1.21
N ALA A 301 25.75 -3.44 1.72
CA ALA A 301 25.96 -3.51 3.16
C ALA A 301 25.70 -2.17 3.89
N LEU A 302 25.95 -1.02 3.25
CA LEU A 302 25.52 0.29 3.78
C LEU A 302 23.99 0.44 3.78
N CYS A 303 23.34 0.02 2.71
CA CYS A 303 21.89 0.07 2.58
C CYS A 303 21.20 -0.84 3.62
N MET A 304 21.75 -2.03 3.88
CA MET A 304 21.27 -2.90 4.97
C MET A 304 21.45 -2.27 6.36
N LEU A 305 22.51 -1.48 6.59
CA LEU A 305 22.67 -0.77 7.86
C LEU A 305 21.57 0.26 8.14
N ASP A 306 20.95 0.82 7.11
CA ASP A 306 19.85 1.76 7.29
C ASP A 306 18.60 1.08 7.89
N GLY A 307 18.39 -0.20 7.55
CA GLY A 307 17.31 -1.02 8.11
C GLY A 307 17.57 -1.54 9.53
N ALA A 308 18.79 -1.38 10.08
CA ALA A 308 19.14 -1.88 11.41
C ALA A 308 18.63 -0.96 12.53
N SER A 309 18.49 -1.50 13.75
CA SER A 309 18.23 -0.69 14.94
C SER A 309 19.33 0.38 15.12
N LEU A 310 19.00 1.55 15.70
CA LEU A 310 19.98 2.64 15.87
C LEU A 310 21.26 2.18 16.59
N ASP A 311 21.11 1.42 17.69
CA ASP A 311 22.24 0.90 18.47
C ASP A 311 23.11 -0.08 17.65
N ASP A 312 22.46 -0.98 16.88
CA ASP A 312 23.16 -1.94 16.04
C ASP A 312 23.84 -1.28 14.84
N ARG A 313 23.16 -0.33 14.21
CA ARG A 313 23.67 0.49 13.12
C ARG A 313 24.93 1.20 13.56
N ASP A 314 24.90 1.90 14.70
CA ASP A 314 26.03 2.64 15.24
C ASP A 314 27.21 1.71 15.56
N ALA A 315 26.94 0.58 16.22
CA ALA A 315 27.96 -0.40 16.56
C ALA A 315 28.63 -1.01 15.32
N ARG A 316 27.85 -1.30 14.28
CA ARG A 316 28.37 -1.89 13.03
C ARG A 316 29.09 -0.84 12.19
N LEU A 317 28.54 0.37 12.07
CA LEU A 317 29.15 1.49 11.36
C LEU A 317 30.50 1.89 11.96
N ALA A 318 30.67 1.79 13.28
CA ALA A 318 31.98 1.96 13.92
C ALA A 318 33.04 0.97 13.39
N ALA A 319 32.64 -0.23 12.94
CA ALA A 319 33.55 -1.19 12.31
C ALA A 319 33.90 -0.82 10.84
N TRP A 320 33.08 0.00 10.19
CA TRP A 320 33.37 0.55 8.86
C TRP A 320 34.41 1.66 8.91
N ILE A 321 34.35 2.45 9.98
CA ILE A 321 35.34 3.47 10.28
C ILE A 321 36.64 2.78 10.66
N GLY A 322 37.57 2.69 9.71
CA GLY A 322 38.88 2.08 9.94
C GLY A 322 39.62 2.75 11.10
N ARG A 323 40.68 2.12 11.64
CA ARG A 323 41.45 2.68 12.78
C ARG A 323 42.00 4.10 12.56
N ARG A 324 42.09 4.54 11.31
CA ARG A 324 42.54 5.88 10.92
C ARG A 324 41.43 6.92 10.96
N GLY A 325 40.20 6.55 11.29
CA GLY A 325 39.06 7.46 11.26
C GLY A 325 38.48 7.65 9.87
N VAL A 326 37.63 8.66 9.74
CA VAL A 326 37.01 9.09 8.49
C VAL A 326 37.65 10.40 8.05
N ALA A 327 38.02 10.51 6.78
CA ALA A 327 38.29 11.83 6.23
C ALA A 327 36.95 12.52 5.98
N VAL A 328 36.69 13.64 6.64
CA VAL A 328 35.56 14.52 6.35
C VAL A 328 36.09 15.67 5.50
N ALA A 329 35.64 15.80 4.26
CA ALA A 329 35.91 16.97 3.45
C ALA A 329 34.74 17.95 3.59
N ASP A 330 34.99 19.11 4.20
CA ASP A 330 33.99 20.20 4.20
C ASP A 330 34.10 20.97 2.88
N GLN A 331 33.01 21.01 2.11
CA GLN A 331 32.91 21.81 0.89
C GLN A 331 31.94 22.98 1.12
N ASP A 332 32.48 24.20 1.25
CA ASP A 332 31.70 25.44 1.20
C ASP A 332 31.39 25.79 -0.27
N TYR A 333 30.12 25.81 -0.63
CA TYR A 333 29.66 26.55 -1.80
C TYR A 333 29.21 27.93 -1.33
N ASP A 334 30.08 28.95 -1.45
CA ASP A 334 29.63 30.35 -1.34
C ASP A 334 29.09 30.75 -2.71
N ASP A 335 27.77 30.93 -2.80
CA ASP A 335 26.99 31.15 -4.04
C ASP A 335 27.31 32.47 -4.76
N GLY A 336 28.32 33.21 -4.31
CA GLY A 336 28.69 34.53 -4.82
C GLY A 336 29.61 34.54 -6.05
N TYR A 337 30.15 33.40 -6.50
CA TYR A 337 31.11 33.37 -7.62
C TYR A 337 30.56 32.68 -8.87
N ASP A 338 30.08 33.52 -9.78
CA ASP A 338 29.70 33.20 -11.16
C ASP A 338 30.98 32.86 -11.97
N ALA A 339 31.52 31.65 -11.76
CA ALA A 339 32.78 31.22 -12.35
C ALA A 339 32.65 30.86 -13.84
N ARG A 340 32.46 31.87 -14.68
CA ARG A 340 33.04 31.88 -16.03
C ARG A 340 34.49 32.33 -15.93
N VAL A 341 35.36 31.43 -15.48
CA VAL A 341 36.81 31.66 -15.58
C VAL A 341 37.37 30.64 -16.57
N ASP A 342 37.84 31.15 -17.70
CA ASP A 342 38.57 30.39 -18.70
C ASP A 342 39.72 29.63 -18.02
N ALA A 343 39.64 28.30 -18.04
CA ALA A 343 40.65 27.44 -17.46
C ALA A 343 41.98 27.60 -18.21
N ASP A 344 42.96 28.26 -17.57
CA ASP A 344 44.35 28.26 -18.01
C ASP A 344 45.00 26.89 -17.69
N PRO A 345 45.37 26.08 -18.69
CA PRO A 345 45.94 24.75 -18.51
C PRO A 345 47.36 24.77 -17.88
N ALA A 346 47.98 25.92 -17.64
CA ALA A 346 49.33 26.02 -17.09
C ALA A 346 49.45 25.76 -15.56
N THR A 347 48.33 25.50 -14.86
CA THR A 347 48.30 25.39 -13.38
C THR A 347 48.05 23.96 -12.86
N ALA A 348 48.24 22.94 -13.69
CA ALA A 348 48.00 21.53 -13.32
C ALA A 348 49.08 20.89 -12.42
N ASP A 349 50.22 21.54 -12.19
CA ASP A 349 51.36 20.99 -11.45
C ASP A 349 51.70 21.81 -10.19
N LEU A 350 50.77 21.90 -9.23
CA LEU A 350 51.09 22.37 -7.87
C LEU A 350 51.11 21.19 -6.88
N PRO A 351 52.13 21.09 -6.00
CA PRO A 351 52.23 20.00 -5.04
C PRO A 351 51.18 20.18 -3.93
N PHE A 352 50.23 19.24 -3.87
CA PHE A 352 49.29 19.11 -2.77
C PHE A 352 50.01 18.61 -1.53
N THR A 353 50.39 19.49 -0.60
CA THR A 353 50.65 19.10 0.79
C THR A 353 50.62 20.33 1.71
N GLU A 354 49.57 20.44 2.52
CA GLU A 354 49.65 20.50 3.98
C GLU A 354 48.22 20.43 4.56
N VAL A 355 47.88 19.27 5.11
CA VAL A 355 46.73 19.11 6.00
C VAL A 355 47.16 19.69 7.34
N GLY A 356 46.66 20.88 7.68
CA GLY A 356 46.79 21.39 9.04
C GLY A 356 45.89 20.57 9.96
N ASP A 357 46.42 20.16 11.12
CA ASP A 357 45.68 19.40 12.15
C ASP A 357 44.46 20.17 12.71
N ASP A 358 44.35 21.46 12.41
CA ASP A 358 43.28 22.35 12.85
C ASP A 358 42.58 22.93 11.62
N GLY A 359 41.30 22.59 11.39
CA GLY A 359 40.53 22.91 10.18
C GLY A 359 40.51 24.41 9.81
N ALA A 360 41.52 24.85 9.07
CA ALA A 360 41.66 26.22 8.60
C ALA A 360 41.16 26.33 7.15
N ARG A 361 40.21 27.23 6.91
CA ARG A 361 39.88 27.75 5.57
C ARG A 361 41.15 28.40 5.00
N ILE A 362 41.70 27.84 3.93
CA ILE A 362 42.79 28.47 3.16
C ILE A 362 42.19 28.89 1.82
N GLU A 363 42.04 30.19 1.60
CA GLU A 363 41.72 30.73 0.29
C GLU A 363 43.03 30.91 -0.48
N HIS A 364 43.21 30.20 -1.59
CA HIS A 364 44.36 30.38 -2.47
C HIS A 364 43.89 30.62 -3.91
N ASP A 365 44.17 31.83 -4.42
CA ASP A 365 43.99 32.22 -5.83
C ASP A 365 42.60 31.95 -6.43
N GLY A 366 41.53 32.18 -5.67
CA GLY A 366 40.15 32.06 -6.17
C GLY A 366 39.70 30.63 -6.49
N ARG A 367 40.37 29.61 -5.92
CA ARG A 367 39.95 28.21 -5.97
C ARG A 367 39.52 27.73 -4.60
N TRP A 368 38.42 26.98 -4.57
CA TRP A 368 37.94 26.27 -3.38
C TRP A 368 38.95 25.17 -2.99
N LEU A 369 39.47 25.24 -1.77
CA LEU A 369 40.29 24.19 -1.18
C LEU A 369 39.39 23.25 -0.39
N TRP A 370 39.42 21.97 -0.75
CA TRP A 370 38.81 20.90 0.03
C TRP A 370 39.55 20.80 1.37
N VAL A 371 38.90 21.16 2.47
CA VAL A 371 39.47 20.94 3.80
C VAL A 371 39.11 19.53 4.22
N THR A 372 40.01 18.58 3.95
CA THR A 372 39.90 17.22 4.47
C THR A 372 40.41 17.20 5.90
N ARG A 373 39.54 17.04 6.88
CA ARG A 373 39.92 16.73 8.26
C ARG A 373 39.85 15.22 8.51
N GLN A 374 40.85 14.65 9.17
CA GLN A 374 40.73 13.30 9.70
C GLN A 374 39.94 13.36 11.01
N VAL A 375 38.76 12.77 11.03
CA VAL A 375 37.93 12.62 12.22
C VAL A 375 38.24 11.26 12.82
N ALA A 376 38.74 11.24 14.05
CA ALA A 376 39.03 9.98 14.74
C ALA A 376 37.74 9.14 14.86
N PRO A 377 37.84 7.80 14.92
CA PRO A 377 36.65 6.94 14.96
C PRO A 377 35.66 7.26 16.10
N ALA A 378 36.15 7.76 17.24
CA ALA A 378 35.33 8.11 18.39
C ALA A 378 34.56 9.45 18.22
N ASP A 379 34.96 10.27 17.24
CA ASP A 379 34.43 11.61 17.00
C ASP A 379 33.63 11.68 15.68
N ALA A 380 33.52 10.57 14.95
CA ALA A 380 32.73 10.49 13.73
C ALA A 380 31.24 10.61 14.07
N ASN A 381 30.57 11.60 13.47
CA ASN A 381 29.14 11.78 13.66
C ASN A 381 28.39 10.67 12.91
N LEU A 382 27.92 9.66 13.64
CA LEU A 382 27.20 8.52 13.09
C LEU A 382 25.88 8.95 12.43
N ASP A 383 25.29 10.08 12.86
CA ASP A 383 24.10 10.65 12.23
C ASP A 383 24.37 11.12 10.79
N HIS A 384 25.56 11.66 10.49
CA HIS A 384 25.92 12.06 9.12
C HIS A 384 26.16 10.85 8.21
N LEU A 385 26.75 9.78 8.74
CA LEU A 385 26.94 8.53 8.00
C LEU A 385 25.60 7.83 7.73
N ALA A 386 24.71 7.84 8.72
CA ALA A 386 23.35 7.33 8.58
C ALA A 386 22.54 8.13 7.55
N ALA A 387 22.68 9.46 7.52
CA ALA A 387 22.01 10.30 6.53
C ALA A 387 22.40 9.92 5.09
N VAL A 388 23.61 9.42 4.85
CA VAL A 388 24.02 8.93 3.52
C VAL A 388 23.58 7.50 3.25
N ALA A 389 23.31 6.69 4.28
CA ALA A 389 22.86 5.33 4.11
C ALA A 389 21.41 5.21 3.62
N GLY A 390 20.59 6.26 3.80
CA GLY A 390 19.20 6.35 3.32
C GLY A 390 19.07 6.63 1.81
N ASP A 391 18.41 7.72 1.43
CA ASP A 391 18.06 8.08 0.03
C ASP A 391 19.24 8.52 -0.87
N ALA A 392 20.46 8.03 -0.62
CA ALA A 392 21.60 8.40 -1.44
C ALA A 392 21.53 7.80 -2.85
N SER A 393 21.71 8.67 -3.85
CA SER A 393 21.98 8.26 -5.23
C SER A 393 23.45 7.88 -5.38
N CYS A 394 23.73 6.65 -5.83
CA CYS A 394 25.10 6.14 -5.92
C CYS A 394 25.52 5.85 -7.35
N SER A 395 26.69 6.36 -7.73
CA SER A 395 27.30 6.12 -9.03
C SER A 395 28.30 4.98 -8.94
N ALA A 396 27.92 3.86 -9.57
CA ALA A 396 28.79 2.68 -9.68
C ALA A 396 30.10 2.99 -10.44
N ALA A 397 30.10 4.00 -11.32
CA ALA A 397 31.26 4.36 -12.14
C ALA A 397 32.33 5.13 -11.34
N THR A 398 31.92 5.86 -10.31
CA THR A 398 32.81 6.76 -9.56
C THR A 398 33.05 6.30 -8.12
N GLY A 399 32.26 5.37 -7.57
CA GLY A 399 32.36 5.02 -6.16
C GLY A 399 31.83 6.11 -5.23
N VAL A 400 30.99 6.99 -5.77
CA VAL A 400 30.45 8.17 -5.08
C VAL A 400 28.97 7.97 -4.83
N CYS A 401 28.55 8.17 -3.58
CA CYS A 401 27.17 8.24 -3.15
C CYS A 401 26.82 9.65 -2.72
N ARG A 402 25.65 10.16 -3.10
CA ARG A 402 25.18 11.50 -2.74
C ARG A 402 23.77 11.44 -2.21
N ASN A 403 23.59 11.93 -1.00
CA ASN A 403 22.28 12.35 -0.51
C ASN A 403 22.18 13.87 -0.69
N GLU A 404 21.41 14.30 -1.68
CA GLU A 404 21.25 15.73 -2.00
C GLU A 404 20.49 16.48 -0.89
N ASP A 405 19.49 15.83 -0.28
CA ASP A 405 18.69 16.43 0.80
C ASP A 405 19.51 16.64 2.08
N ALA A 406 20.45 15.74 2.34
CA ALA A 406 21.36 15.84 3.48
C ALA A 406 22.61 16.68 3.19
N GLY A 407 22.91 16.99 1.92
CA GLY A 407 24.16 17.63 1.52
C GLY A 407 25.38 16.79 1.86
N VAL A 408 25.32 15.46 1.70
CA VAL A 408 26.45 14.59 2.04
C VAL A 408 26.81 13.69 0.87
N GLU A 409 28.10 13.64 0.58
CA GLU A 409 28.72 12.79 -0.43
C GLU A 409 29.64 11.76 0.25
N LEU A 410 29.66 10.52 -0.23
CA LEU A 410 30.52 9.45 0.27
C LEU A 410 31.35 8.94 -0.89
N GLU A 411 32.66 9.07 -0.78
CA GLU A 411 33.61 8.54 -1.76
C GLU A 411 34.33 7.32 -1.18
N LEU A 412 34.15 6.19 -1.84
CA LEU A 412 34.88 4.97 -1.52
C LEU A 412 36.23 5.00 -2.24
N ALA A 413 37.30 5.27 -1.48
CA ALA A 413 38.65 5.30 -2.02
C ALA A 413 39.00 3.96 -2.69
N ALA A 414 39.24 3.99 -4.01
CA ALA A 414 39.53 2.79 -4.81
C ALA A 414 40.71 1.97 -4.27
N ASP A 415 41.70 2.63 -3.67
CA ASP A 415 43.01 2.04 -3.35
C ASP A 415 43.39 2.13 -1.84
N GLY A 416 42.44 2.48 -0.95
CA GLY A 416 42.75 2.82 0.45
C GLY A 416 41.86 2.12 1.51
N PRO A 417 42.36 1.92 2.75
CA PRO A 417 41.56 1.40 3.86
C PRO A 417 40.58 2.43 4.44
N SER A 418 40.50 3.63 3.88
CA SER A 418 39.73 4.76 4.38
C SER A 418 38.52 5.05 3.50
N MET A 419 37.34 5.07 4.12
CA MET A 419 36.15 5.72 3.58
C MET A 419 36.32 7.23 3.74
N VAL A 420 36.00 8.00 2.69
CA VAL A 420 36.00 9.47 2.74
C VAL A 420 34.54 9.91 2.73
N ILE A 421 34.12 10.60 3.78
CA ILE A 421 32.85 11.33 3.77
C ILE A 421 33.18 12.75 3.32
N VAL A 422 32.42 13.27 2.39
CA VAL A 422 32.49 14.65 1.94
C VAL A 422 31.20 15.30 2.43
N GLU A 423 31.28 16.14 3.46
CA GLU A 423 30.15 16.92 3.95
C GLU A 423 30.04 18.17 3.05
N VAL A 424 29.00 18.24 2.22
CA VAL A 424 28.73 19.38 1.35
C VAL A 424 27.77 20.31 2.08
N ARG A 425 28.32 21.29 2.80
CA ARG A 425 27.49 22.34 3.43
C ARG A 425 27.13 23.38 2.39
N GLN A 426 25.90 23.31 1.91
CA GLN A 426 25.29 24.44 1.23
C GLN A 426 24.80 25.43 2.28
N GLU A 427 25.52 26.54 2.48
CA GLU A 427 24.99 27.67 3.23
C GLU A 427 23.87 28.28 2.38
N VAL A 428 22.63 27.82 2.58
CA VAL A 428 21.47 28.50 2.01
C VAL A 428 21.46 29.90 2.61
N GLN A 429 21.90 30.89 1.83
CA GLN A 429 21.73 32.28 2.20
C GLN A 429 20.24 32.47 2.45
N GLU A 430 19.85 32.71 3.71
CA GLU A 430 18.50 33.20 4.04
C GLU A 430 18.36 34.57 3.36
N GLY A 431 18.03 34.53 2.07
CA GLY A 431 17.67 35.68 1.28
C GLY A 431 16.43 36.26 1.92
N GLY A 432 16.61 37.33 2.70
CA GLY A 432 15.50 38.16 3.14
C GLY A 432 14.69 38.61 1.92
N GLY A 433 13.49 38.06 1.74
CA GLY A 433 12.63 38.47 0.63
C GLY A 433 11.36 37.65 0.43
N CYS A 434 10.27 38.21 0.98
CA CYS A 434 8.85 38.03 0.63
C CYS A 434 8.12 36.77 1.13
N GLY A 435 7.16 37.01 2.03
CA GLY A 435 6.24 36.00 2.56
C GLY A 435 5.04 35.69 1.68
N CYS A 436 4.27 34.73 2.18
CA CYS A 436 2.84 34.55 1.99
C CYS A 436 2.23 34.26 3.37
#